data_AF-A0A940SPG9-F1
#
_entry.id   AF-A0A940SPG9-F1
#
_cell.length_a   1.000
_cell.length_b   1.000
_cell.length_c   1.000
_cell.angle_alpha   90.00
_cell.angle_beta   90.00
_cell.angle_gamma   90.00
#
_symmetry.space_group_name_H-M   'P 1'
#
loop_
_entity.id
_entity.type
_entity.pdbx_description
1 polymer ?
#
loop_
_entity_poly.entity_id
_entity_poly.type
_entity_poly.pdbx_seq_one_letter_code
_entity_poly.pdbx_strand_id
1 'polypeptide(L)'
;MNLHLKRMLAAGCCALIVFLSSIRLFLPLTASGYGAEDCAALAEEILAKESSGDPENWIRRILPETAGDSAADWYAMTAVQRGFDCSAYGNAVRAVLDSMDEPSATSRERIALTYIACAGQPSPQCTEILDASAGRQGIMSWIFALHLMNNGVTSEQVTQLQTVRELAGRQAQDGGWSLTGDSGDPDVTAMTLQALAPYRDTPEAADAVARGVDYLAAAQLESGAYRSFGTENPESTAQVWIALCALDIDPLFDERFIQNGSTLLDGIMQFRLSPGCYAHEAGGAESSLAARQFFQALTAEEMLRRGNGSLMLFHGAAPALPQHAAQTDPPKLQQTEPAAHSEAEQSAATDTPQTTAAASVPGASGTAPGSTDTETAVSSAVSSHSSDVTVSEAEAAASAAEVICTTAPPADPRSSAEKYPYRVPLTVAVWA
;
A
#
# COMPACT_ATOMS: atom_id res chain seq x y z
N MET A 1 -66.49 20.53 -23.04
CA MET A 1 -65.16 21.02 -23.49
C MET A 1 -64.93 20.59 -24.94
N ASN A 2 -64.60 21.52 -25.84
CA ASN A 2 -64.47 21.25 -27.29
C ASN A 2 -63.22 20.40 -27.60
N LEU A 3 -63.27 19.59 -28.67
CA LEU A 3 -62.21 18.66 -29.07
C LEU A 3 -60.88 19.36 -29.41
N HIS A 4 -60.94 20.56 -29.99
CA HIS A 4 -59.75 21.40 -30.21
C HIS A 4 -59.05 21.77 -28.90
N LEU A 5 -59.81 22.15 -27.87
CA LEU A 5 -59.24 22.54 -26.58
C LEU A 5 -58.60 21.33 -25.86
N LYS A 6 -59.17 20.13 -25.99
CA LYS A 6 -58.52 18.88 -25.54
C LYS A 6 -57.18 18.64 -26.24
N ARG A 7 -57.11 18.85 -27.57
CA ARG A 7 -55.87 18.69 -28.35
C ARG A 7 -54.81 19.72 -27.98
N MET A 8 -55.18 20.98 -27.78
CA MET A 8 -54.24 22.02 -27.33
C MET A 8 -53.70 21.75 -25.92
N LEU A 9 -54.56 21.34 -24.98
CA LEU A 9 -54.13 20.95 -23.63
C LEU A 9 -53.18 19.75 -23.67
N ALA A 10 -53.49 18.70 -24.44
CA ALA A 10 -52.60 17.55 -24.60
C ALA A 10 -51.23 17.93 -25.19
N ALA A 11 -51.21 18.75 -26.26
CA ALA A 11 -49.97 19.23 -26.86
C ALA A 11 -49.14 20.09 -25.89
N GLY A 12 -49.80 20.97 -25.13
CA GLY A 12 -49.17 21.77 -24.08
C GLY A 12 -48.56 20.92 -22.97
N CYS A 13 -49.27 19.89 -22.49
CA CYS A 13 -48.74 18.95 -21.52
C CYS A 13 -47.55 18.15 -22.07
N CYS A 14 -47.60 17.67 -23.31
CA CYS A 14 -46.47 16.96 -23.93
C CYS A 14 -45.25 17.88 -24.09
N ALA A 15 -45.44 19.13 -24.54
CA ALA A 15 -44.36 20.11 -24.64
C ALA A 15 -43.76 20.45 -23.26
N LEU A 16 -44.59 20.63 -22.24
CA LEU A 16 -44.15 20.87 -20.87
C LEU A 16 -43.39 19.67 -20.28
N ILE A 17 -43.86 18.44 -20.53
CA ILE A 17 -43.16 17.22 -20.10
C ILE A 17 -41.80 17.11 -20.78
N VAL A 18 -41.71 17.28 -22.11
CA VAL A 18 -40.43 17.27 -22.84
C VAL A 18 -39.49 18.36 -22.31
N PHE A 19 -40.00 19.58 -22.08
CA PHE A 19 -39.21 20.68 -21.52
C PHE A 19 -38.67 20.37 -20.11
N LEU A 20 -39.52 19.87 -19.21
CA LEU A 20 -39.13 19.45 -17.86
C LEU A 20 -38.20 18.22 -17.86
N SER A 21 -38.30 17.33 -18.85
CA SER A 21 -37.33 16.25 -19.07
C SER A 21 -35.98 16.78 -19.55
N SER A 22 -35.95 17.76 -20.46
CA SER A 22 -34.70 18.39 -20.94
C SER A 22 -34.00 19.26 -19.90
N ILE A 23 -34.72 19.72 -18.86
CA ILE A 23 -34.14 20.51 -17.75
C ILE A 23 -33.31 19.64 -16.78
N ARG A 24 -33.39 18.29 -16.86
CA ARG A 24 -32.66 17.38 -15.97
C ARG A 24 -31.18 17.14 -16.31
N LEU A 25 -30.57 17.89 -17.24
CA LEU A 25 -29.21 17.60 -17.72
C LEU A 25 -28.21 18.77 -17.64
N PHE A 26 -28.50 19.82 -16.86
CA PHE A 26 -27.54 20.90 -16.55
C PHE A 26 -27.75 21.50 -15.14
N LEU A 27 -28.00 20.63 -14.15
CA LEU A 27 -27.42 20.88 -12.82
C LEU A 27 -26.07 20.18 -12.82
N PRO A 28 -24.98 20.80 -12.30
CA PRO A 28 -23.86 19.99 -11.85
C PRO A 28 -24.38 19.03 -10.78
N LEU A 29 -23.98 17.76 -10.84
CA LEU A 29 -24.00 16.94 -9.63
C LEU A 29 -22.92 17.53 -8.71
N THR A 30 -23.34 18.42 -7.82
CA THR A 30 -22.53 18.74 -6.66
C THR A 30 -22.41 17.45 -5.87
N ALA A 31 -21.21 16.87 -5.85
CA ALA A 31 -20.86 15.83 -4.90
C ALA A 31 -21.20 16.28 -3.47
N SER A 32 -21.25 15.33 -2.54
CA SER A 32 -21.30 15.59 -1.11
C SER A 32 -20.30 16.70 -0.77
N GLY A 33 -20.79 17.84 -0.24
CA GLY A 33 -19.99 19.06 -0.07
C GLY A 33 -19.00 19.01 1.08
N TYR A 34 -18.17 17.96 1.12
CA TYR A 34 -17.14 17.74 2.12
C TYR A 34 -16.10 18.87 2.11
N GLY A 35 -15.70 19.32 3.29
CA GLY A 35 -14.58 20.25 3.47
C GLY A 35 -13.50 19.69 4.38
N ALA A 36 -12.45 20.49 4.59
CA ALA A 36 -11.36 20.15 5.51
C ALA A 36 -11.85 19.94 6.96
N GLU A 37 -12.99 20.51 7.36
CA GLU A 37 -13.61 20.23 8.68
C GLU A 37 -14.16 18.80 8.78
N ASP A 38 -14.73 18.25 7.70
CA ASP A 38 -15.16 16.83 7.64
C ASP A 38 -13.94 15.91 7.62
N CYS A 39 -12.89 16.26 6.86
CA CYS A 39 -11.64 15.51 6.82
C CYS A 39 -10.96 15.44 8.21
N ALA A 40 -10.88 16.57 8.92
CA ALA A 40 -10.35 16.62 10.28
C ALA A 40 -11.21 15.80 11.26
N ALA A 41 -12.54 15.86 11.16
CA ALA A 41 -13.44 15.07 12.01
C ALA A 41 -13.24 13.56 11.80
N LEU A 42 -13.12 13.10 10.54
CA LEU A 42 -12.86 11.69 10.22
C LEU A 42 -11.48 11.22 10.71
N ALA A 43 -10.46 12.09 10.70
CA ALA A 43 -9.13 11.77 11.22
C ALA A 43 -9.15 11.55 12.74
N GLU A 44 -9.83 12.42 13.48
CA GLU A 44 -9.96 12.30 14.94
C GLU A 44 -10.82 11.10 15.35
N GLU A 45 -11.81 10.68 14.55
CA GLU A 45 -12.54 9.43 14.78
C GLU A 45 -11.61 8.20 14.71
N ILE A 46 -10.76 8.11 13.69
CA ILE A 46 -9.85 6.97 13.50
C ILE A 46 -8.80 6.96 14.62
N LEU A 47 -8.21 8.13 14.90
CA LEU A 47 -7.21 8.27 15.97
C LEU A 47 -7.81 7.91 17.33
N ALA A 48 -9.03 8.36 17.65
CA ALA A 48 -9.72 8.00 18.89
C ALA A 48 -10.06 6.50 18.98
N LYS A 49 -10.43 5.86 17.86
CA LYS A 49 -10.68 4.41 17.80
C LYS A 49 -9.41 3.59 18.05
N GLU A 50 -8.31 3.91 17.39
CA GLU A 50 -7.03 3.19 17.54
C GLU A 50 -6.44 3.39 18.95
N SER A 51 -6.34 4.64 19.41
CA SER A 51 -5.78 5.01 20.71
C SER A 51 -6.68 4.72 21.92
N SER A 52 -7.88 4.16 21.71
CA SER A 52 -8.93 4.03 22.74
C SER A 52 -9.30 5.36 23.43
N GLY A 53 -9.13 6.49 22.75
CA GLY A 53 -9.45 7.84 23.23
C GLY A 53 -8.33 8.58 23.96
N ASP A 54 -7.12 8.02 24.04
CA ASP A 54 -5.94 8.68 24.64
C ASP A 54 -4.71 8.57 23.72
N PRO A 55 -4.65 9.37 22.63
CA PRO A 55 -3.56 9.29 21.65
C PRO A 55 -2.20 9.69 22.25
N GLU A 56 -2.17 10.63 23.18
CA GLU A 56 -0.93 11.09 23.83
C GLU A 56 -0.29 9.98 24.68
N ASN A 57 -1.09 9.21 25.44
CA ASN A 57 -0.59 8.03 26.14
C ASN A 57 -0.25 6.90 25.16
N TRP A 58 -1.12 6.62 24.17
CA TRP A 58 -0.92 5.53 23.22
C TRP A 58 0.38 5.70 22.41
N ILE A 59 0.64 6.87 21.82
CA ILE A 59 1.85 7.17 21.05
C ILE A 59 3.12 7.11 21.91
N ARG A 60 3.06 7.57 23.17
CA ARG A 60 4.23 7.62 24.07
C ARG A 60 4.50 6.34 24.84
N ARG A 61 3.52 5.45 25.01
CA ARG A 61 3.62 4.27 25.89
C ARG A 61 3.34 2.93 25.22
N ILE A 62 2.33 2.86 24.36
CA ILE A 62 1.82 1.59 23.82
C ILE A 62 2.43 1.33 22.45
N LEU A 63 2.34 2.31 21.54
CA LEU A 63 2.90 2.23 20.19
C LEU A 63 4.39 1.79 20.17
N PRO A 64 5.29 2.31 21.04
CA PRO A 64 6.70 1.91 21.06
C PRO A 64 6.97 0.45 21.47
N GLU A 65 5.99 -0.28 22.03
CA GLU A 65 6.14 -1.71 22.33
C GLU A 65 6.15 -2.59 21.05
N THR A 66 5.72 -2.01 19.92
CA THR A 66 5.62 -2.65 18.60
C THR A 66 6.53 -1.99 17.54
N ALA A 67 7.60 -1.32 17.97
CA ALA A 67 8.49 -0.60 17.06
C ALA A 67 9.08 -1.48 15.94
N GLY A 68 9.07 -0.98 14.70
CA GLY A 68 9.54 -1.69 13.51
C GLY A 68 8.45 -2.45 12.74
N ASP A 69 7.35 -2.82 13.40
CA ASP A 69 6.15 -3.32 12.72
C ASP A 69 5.61 -2.30 11.71
N SER A 70 5.10 -2.78 10.57
CA SER A 70 4.61 -1.90 9.50
C SER A 70 3.48 -1.00 9.99
N ALA A 71 2.45 -1.54 10.66
CA ALA A 71 1.31 -0.74 11.10
C ALA A 71 1.69 0.30 12.16
N ALA A 72 2.56 -0.08 13.11
CA ALA A 72 3.04 0.83 14.14
C ALA A 72 3.91 1.97 13.58
N ASP A 73 4.81 1.67 12.63
CA ASP A 73 5.70 2.63 12.00
C ASP A 73 4.93 3.69 11.20
N TRP A 74 3.92 3.26 10.42
CA TRP A 74 3.04 4.17 9.67
C TRP A 74 2.27 5.12 10.60
N TYR A 75 1.78 4.63 11.75
CA TYR A 75 1.14 5.48 12.73
C TYR A 75 2.12 6.47 13.38
N ALA A 76 3.35 6.06 13.68
CA ALA A 76 4.38 6.94 14.24
C ALA A 76 4.76 8.07 13.28
N MET A 77 5.01 7.76 11.99
CA MET A 77 5.26 8.78 10.96
C MET A 77 4.09 9.77 10.81
N THR A 78 2.85 9.28 10.85
CA THR A 78 1.66 10.14 10.76
C THR A 78 1.50 11.02 11.99
N ALA A 79 1.79 10.49 13.18
CA ALA A 79 1.73 11.21 14.45
C ALA A 79 2.75 12.37 14.51
N VAL A 80 3.96 12.19 13.97
CA VAL A 80 4.95 13.27 13.82
C VAL A 80 4.37 14.45 13.01
N GLN A 81 3.72 14.17 11.88
CA GLN A 81 3.13 15.21 11.02
C GLN A 81 1.92 15.92 11.66
N ARG A 82 1.22 15.25 12.60
CA ARG A 82 0.20 15.87 13.47
C ARG A 82 0.79 16.61 14.69
N GLY A 83 2.10 16.58 14.89
CA GLY A 83 2.81 17.30 15.94
C GLY A 83 2.92 16.58 17.29
N PHE A 84 2.70 15.26 17.33
CA PHE A 84 2.88 14.46 18.56
C PHE A 84 4.36 14.19 18.88
N ASP A 85 4.65 13.97 20.15
CA ASP A 85 5.99 13.61 20.64
C ASP A 85 6.28 12.12 20.48
N CYS A 86 6.77 11.75 19.29
CA CYS A 86 7.20 10.39 18.97
C CYS A 86 8.62 10.03 19.46
N SER A 87 9.24 10.81 20.36
CA SER A 87 10.61 10.58 20.85
C SER A 87 10.78 9.21 21.53
N ALA A 88 9.72 8.68 22.15
CA ALA A 88 9.71 7.34 22.73
C ALA A 88 9.80 6.26 21.63
N TYR A 89 9.03 6.43 20.55
CA TYR A 89 9.02 5.53 19.39
C TYR A 89 10.36 5.54 18.66
N GLY A 90 10.93 6.72 18.37
CA GLY A 90 12.24 6.85 17.72
C GLY A 90 13.39 6.18 18.49
N ASN A 91 13.30 6.11 19.83
CA ASN A 91 14.27 5.36 20.63
C ASN A 91 14.09 3.84 20.57
N ALA A 92 12.86 3.36 20.40
CA ALA A 92 12.58 1.94 20.20
C ALA A 92 12.96 1.48 18.78
N VAL A 93 12.58 2.23 17.75
CA VAL A 93 12.98 1.98 16.34
C VAL A 93 14.51 1.95 16.19
N ARG A 94 15.23 2.85 16.87
CA ARG A 94 16.71 2.84 16.86
C ARG A 94 17.29 1.52 17.39
N ALA A 95 16.66 0.89 18.38
CA ALA A 95 17.12 -0.42 18.88
C ALA A 95 16.86 -1.57 17.87
N VAL A 96 15.85 -1.45 17.02
CA VAL A 96 15.59 -2.37 15.89
C VAL A 96 16.64 -2.15 14.78
N LEU A 97 16.93 -0.89 14.45
CA LEU A 97 18.00 -0.53 13.51
C LEU A 97 19.39 -0.98 13.98
N ASP A 98 19.64 -0.98 15.29
CA ASP A 98 20.90 -1.43 15.88
C ASP A 98 21.04 -2.99 15.91
N SER A 99 19.98 -3.77 15.61
CA SER A 99 20.05 -5.25 15.53
C SER A 99 20.18 -5.79 14.10
N MET A 100 19.59 -5.11 13.10
CA MET A 100 19.66 -5.45 11.67
C MET A 100 19.13 -6.85 11.27
N ASP A 101 18.34 -7.51 12.12
CA ASP A 101 17.78 -8.85 11.86
C ASP A 101 16.68 -8.91 10.78
N GLU A 102 16.26 -7.76 10.24
CA GLU A 102 15.18 -7.64 9.23
C GLU A 102 15.70 -7.96 7.80
N PRO A 103 15.23 -9.04 7.15
CA PRO A 103 15.73 -9.45 5.84
C PRO A 103 15.22 -8.61 4.65
N SER A 104 14.03 -8.00 4.72
CA SER A 104 13.48 -7.20 3.62
C SER A 104 14.19 -5.84 3.48
N ALA A 105 14.51 -5.48 2.23
CA ALA A 105 15.00 -4.16 1.86
C ALA A 105 13.95 -3.08 2.17
N THR A 106 12.74 -3.28 1.65
CA THR A 106 11.57 -2.42 1.88
C THR A 106 11.33 -2.19 3.38
N SER A 107 11.34 -3.25 4.20
CA SER A 107 11.18 -3.10 5.67
C SER A 107 12.31 -2.30 6.30
N ARG A 108 13.58 -2.60 6.02
CA ARG A 108 14.70 -1.82 6.61
C ARG A 108 14.64 -0.34 6.22
N GLU A 109 14.31 -0.05 4.97
CA GLU A 109 14.22 1.33 4.47
C GLU A 109 13.01 2.08 5.07
N ARG A 110 11.86 1.41 5.24
CA ARG A 110 10.71 1.92 6.00
C ARG A 110 11.09 2.23 7.45
N ILE A 111 11.72 1.28 8.16
CA ILE A 111 12.14 1.44 9.57
C ILE A 111 13.17 2.59 9.71
N ALA A 112 14.11 2.72 8.76
CA ALA A 112 15.05 3.84 8.73
C ALA A 112 14.35 5.20 8.49
N LEU A 113 13.31 5.23 7.65
CA LEU A 113 12.50 6.44 7.43
C LEU A 113 11.69 6.81 8.67
N THR A 114 11.09 5.83 9.35
CA THR A 114 10.37 6.02 10.62
C THR A 114 11.28 6.57 11.71
N TYR A 115 12.54 6.08 11.78
CA TYR A 115 13.54 6.66 12.68
C TYR A 115 13.80 8.14 12.35
N ILE A 116 14.01 8.49 11.08
CA ILE A 116 14.24 9.89 10.68
C ILE A 116 13.04 10.77 11.06
N ALA A 117 11.82 10.29 10.84
CA ALA A 117 10.59 10.97 11.26
C ALA A 117 10.53 11.20 12.78
N CYS A 118 10.93 10.21 13.60
CA CYS A 118 10.86 10.33 15.06
C CYS A 118 12.09 11.02 15.70
N ALA A 119 13.23 11.12 15.00
CA ALA A 119 14.51 11.58 15.56
C ALA A 119 15.00 12.94 15.04
N GLY A 120 14.29 13.55 14.08
CA GLY A 120 14.64 14.87 13.51
C GLY A 120 15.73 14.85 12.44
N GLN A 121 16.44 13.74 12.26
CA GLN A 121 17.63 13.63 11.41
C GLN A 121 18.02 12.16 11.14
N PRO A 122 18.75 11.86 10.05
CA PRO A 122 19.31 10.54 9.80
C PRO A 122 20.49 10.17 10.71
N SER A 123 20.70 8.87 10.90
CA SER A 123 21.88 8.28 11.53
C SER A 123 22.80 7.64 10.48
N PRO A 124 24.06 7.27 10.81
CA PRO A 124 24.92 6.51 9.90
C PRO A 124 24.29 5.20 9.42
N GLN A 125 23.54 4.51 10.29
CA GLN A 125 22.79 3.29 9.97
C GLN A 125 21.77 3.52 8.83
N CYS A 126 21.21 4.72 8.67
CA CYS A 126 20.32 5.04 7.54
C CYS A 126 21.07 4.99 6.19
N THR A 127 22.33 5.44 6.13
CA THR A 127 23.18 5.32 4.94
C THR A 127 23.59 3.87 4.70
N GLU A 128 23.96 3.13 5.74
CA GLU A 128 24.29 1.69 5.62
C GLU A 128 23.08 0.88 5.10
N ILE A 129 21.88 1.19 5.57
CA ILE A 129 20.63 0.58 5.08
C ILE A 129 20.37 0.95 3.62
N LEU A 130 20.52 2.23 3.25
CA LEU A 130 20.33 2.70 1.87
C LEU A 130 21.28 1.98 0.90
N ASP A 131 22.57 1.92 1.23
CA ASP A 131 23.61 1.19 0.47
C ASP A 131 23.34 -0.31 0.40
N ALA A 132 22.81 -0.91 1.48
CA ALA A 132 22.52 -2.34 1.56
C ALA A 132 21.14 -2.74 0.99
N SER A 133 20.29 -1.79 0.59
CA SER A 133 18.88 -2.07 0.28
C SER A 133 18.43 -1.51 -1.07
N ALA A 134 18.84 -0.30 -1.46
CA ALA A 134 18.30 0.43 -2.60
C ALA A 134 18.18 -0.42 -3.89
N GLY A 135 16.94 -0.60 -4.34
CA GLY A 135 16.58 -1.34 -5.56
C GLY A 135 16.52 -2.86 -5.42
N ARG A 136 16.90 -3.43 -4.28
CA ARG A 136 16.63 -4.85 -3.97
C ARG A 136 15.13 -5.02 -3.75
N GLN A 137 14.58 -6.17 -4.14
CA GLN A 137 13.11 -6.38 -4.15
C GLN A 137 12.35 -5.43 -5.12
N GLY A 138 13.06 -4.75 -6.03
CA GLY A 138 12.45 -4.02 -7.14
C GLY A 138 11.99 -2.61 -6.80
N ILE A 139 10.83 -2.22 -7.32
CA ILE A 139 10.38 -0.82 -7.31
C ILE A 139 10.13 -0.26 -5.91
N MET A 140 9.63 -1.07 -4.97
CA MET A 140 9.32 -0.60 -3.61
C MET A 140 10.55 -0.08 -2.89
N SER A 141 11.69 -0.76 -3.00
CA SER A 141 12.94 -0.26 -2.44
C SER A 141 13.42 1.00 -3.15
N TRP A 142 13.26 1.15 -4.47
CA TRP A 142 13.58 2.42 -5.13
C TRP A 142 12.71 3.60 -4.64
N ILE A 143 11.44 3.35 -4.31
CA ILE A 143 10.52 4.34 -3.69
C ILE A 143 11.02 4.73 -2.29
N PHE A 144 11.28 3.75 -1.40
CA PHE A 144 11.74 4.04 -0.04
C PHE A 144 13.16 4.62 0.00
N ALA A 145 14.08 4.16 -0.86
CA ALA A 145 15.41 4.74 -1.04
C ALA A 145 15.32 6.23 -1.43
N LEU A 146 14.38 6.60 -2.31
CA LEU A 146 14.15 8.01 -2.62
C LEU A 146 13.57 8.77 -1.42
N HIS A 147 12.63 8.21 -0.66
CA HIS A 147 12.14 8.85 0.57
C HIS A 147 13.25 9.08 1.60
N LEU A 148 14.18 8.14 1.77
CA LEU A 148 15.37 8.31 2.62
C LEU A 148 16.25 9.48 2.13
N MET A 149 16.54 9.54 0.82
CA MET A 149 17.31 10.63 0.22
C MET A 149 16.61 11.99 0.32
N ASN A 150 15.28 12.01 0.16
CA ASN A 150 14.45 13.21 0.31
C ASN A 150 14.49 13.75 1.75
N ASN A 151 14.66 12.87 2.74
CA ASN A 151 14.86 13.22 4.14
C ASN A 151 16.34 13.30 4.55
N GLY A 152 17.25 13.47 3.58
CA GLY A 152 18.64 13.86 3.82
C GLY A 152 19.66 12.72 3.97
N VAL A 153 19.29 11.46 3.74
CA VAL A 153 20.26 10.35 3.70
C VAL A 153 21.09 10.44 2.42
N THR A 154 22.42 10.40 2.55
CA THR A 154 23.36 10.42 1.42
C THR A 154 24.08 9.09 1.28
N SER A 155 24.39 8.70 0.04
CA SER A 155 25.15 7.49 -0.33
C SER A 155 26.23 7.84 -1.37
N GLU A 156 27.36 7.13 -1.33
CA GLU A 156 28.38 7.19 -2.40
C GLU A 156 28.13 6.13 -3.51
N GLN A 157 27.28 5.14 -3.23
CA GLN A 157 27.00 4.02 -4.13
C GLN A 157 25.78 4.28 -5.04
N VAL A 158 24.78 4.97 -4.51
CA VAL A 158 23.50 5.27 -5.19
C VAL A 158 23.16 6.74 -4.99
N THR A 159 23.04 7.51 -6.07
CA THR A 159 22.69 8.93 -6.00
C THR A 159 21.20 9.18 -6.24
N GLN A 160 20.65 10.20 -5.60
CA GLN A 160 19.27 10.64 -5.78
C GLN A 160 18.88 10.89 -7.24
N LEU A 161 19.82 11.40 -8.05
CA LEU A 161 19.61 11.60 -9.48
C LEU A 161 19.51 10.28 -10.27
N GLN A 162 20.23 9.23 -9.84
CA GLN A 162 20.05 7.88 -10.40
C GLN A 162 18.70 7.32 -9.96
N THR A 163 18.34 7.41 -8.67
CA THR A 163 17.06 6.91 -8.13
C THR A 163 15.84 7.54 -8.81
N VAL A 164 15.84 8.87 -9.01
CA VAL A 164 14.76 9.58 -9.73
C VAL A 164 14.65 9.10 -11.18
N ARG A 165 15.78 8.95 -11.89
CA ARG A 165 15.80 8.46 -13.28
C ARG A 165 15.42 6.98 -13.41
N GLU A 166 15.76 6.16 -12.41
CA GLU A 166 15.42 4.74 -12.32
C GLU A 166 13.92 4.54 -12.07
N LEU A 167 13.31 5.33 -11.18
CA LEU A 167 11.85 5.35 -11.00
C LEU A 167 11.16 5.85 -12.28
N ALA A 168 11.55 6.99 -12.84
CA ALA A 168 10.96 7.50 -14.09
C ALA A 168 11.11 6.49 -15.26
N GLY A 169 12.26 5.81 -15.37
CA GLY A 169 12.52 4.79 -16.38
C GLY A 169 11.75 3.47 -16.20
N ARG A 170 11.12 3.24 -15.04
CA ARG A 170 10.28 2.07 -14.74
C ARG A 170 8.79 2.28 -15.08
N GLN A 171 8.42 3.45 -15.59
CA GLN A 171 7.02 3.76 -15.90
C GLN A 171 6.50 2.92 -17.08
N ALA A 172 5.33 2.32 -16.91
CA ALA A 172 4.66 1.54 -17.93
C ALA A 172 4.16 2.41 -19.10
N GLN A 173 3.67 1.79 -20.18
CA GLN A 173 3.22 2.51 -21.37
C GLN A 173 1.94 3.33 -21.12
N ASP A 174 1.07 2.85 -20.23
CA ASP A 174 -0.16 3.52 -19.78
C ASP A 174 0.09 4.74 -18.87
N GLY A 175 1.31 4.91 -18.34
CA GLY A 175 1.68 5.99 -17.42
C GLY A 175 1.71 5.56 -15.94
N GLY A 176 1.30 4.34 -15.60
CA GLY A 176 1.41 3.83 -14.24
C GLY A 176 2.77 3.21 -13.93
N TRP A 177 2.90 2.71 -12.70
CA TRP A 177 3.97 1.82 -12.24
C TRP A 177 3.34 0.62 -11.54
N SER A 178 4.09 -0.49 -11.44
CA SER A 178 3.62 -1.73 -10.81
C SER A 178 4.78 -2.51 -10.20
N LEU A 179 4.47 -3.49 -9.33
CA LEU A 179 5.47 -4.40 -8.75
C LEU A 179 6.08 -5.32 -9.82
N THR A 180 5.24 -5.79 -10.76
CA THR A 180 5.58 -6.71 -11.85
C THR A 180 4.63 -6.51 -13.02
N GLY A 181 5.11 -6.78 -14.25
CA GLY A 181 4.32 -6.66 -15.48
C GLY A 181 4.39 -5.28 -16.14
N ASP A 182 3.78 -5.15 -17.31
CA ASP A 182 3.91 -3.99 -18.21
C ASP A 182 2.71 -3.01 -18.16
N SER A 183 1.86 -3.14 -17.14
CA SER A 183 0.70 -2.27 -16.88
C SER A 183 0.78 -1.68 -15.48
N GLY A 184 0.22 -0.49 -15.30
CA GLY A 184 0.17 0.21 -14.02
C GLY A 184 -0.69 -0.46 -12.95
N ASP A 185 -0.42 -0.10 -11.71
CA ASP A 185 -1.21 -0.38 -10.52
C ASP A 185 -1.43 0.94 -9.74
N PRO A 186 -2.62 1.24 -9.19
CA PRO A 186 -2.87 2.49 -8.48
C PRO A 186 -1.99 2.72 -7.24
N ASP A 187 -1.71 1.68 -6.45
CA ASP A 187 -0.95 1.81 -5.20
C ASP A 187 0.52 2.13 -5.52
N VAL A 188 1.12 1.34 -6.41
CA VAL A 188 2.53 1.52 -6.79
C VAL A 188 2.73 2.82 -7.56
N THR A 189 1.76 3.22 -8.39
CA THR A 189 1.79 4.53 -9.05
C THR A 189 1.74 5.67 -8.04
N ALA A 190 0.79 5.62 -7.10
CA ALA A 190 0.63 6.64 -6.08
C ALA A 190 1.87 6.75 -5.18
N MET A 191 2.41 5.63 -4.68
CA MET A 191 3.64 5.63 -3.88
C MET A 191 4.86 6.12 -4.67
N THR A 192 4.96 5.79 -5.96
CA THR A 192 6.03 6.33 -6.82
C THR A 192 5.90 7.85 -6.99
N LEU A 193 4.68 8.36 -7.17
CA LEU A 193 4.42 9.80 -7.25
C LEU A 193 4.71 10.53 -5.91
N GLN A 194 4.39 9.93 -4.76
CA GLN A 194 4.75 10.47 -3.44
C GLN A 194 6.27 10.65 -3.27
N ALA A 195 7.07 9.72 -3.81
CA ALA A 195 8.54 9.79 -3.77
C ALA A 195 9.11 10.78 -4.80
N LEU A 196 8.54 10.84 -6.01
CA LEU A 196 8.94 11.76 -7.08
C LEU A 196 8.43 13.20 -6.89
N ALA A 197 7.47 13.44 -6.01
CA ALA A 197 6.81 14.73 -5.85
C ALA A 197 7.75 15.95 -5.68
N PRO A 198 8.87 15.89 -4.93
CA PRO A 198 9.82 17.00 -4.84
C PRO A 198 10.56 17.32 -6.15
N TYR A 199 10.44 16.45 -7.16
CA TYR A 199 11.13 16.52 -8.46
C TYR A 199 10.19 16.72 -9.64
N ARG A 200 8.89 16.88 -9.40
CA ARG A 200 7.83 17.08 -10.43
C ARG A 200 8.12 18.18 -11.46
N ASP A 201 8.91 19.19 -11.09
CA ASP A 201 9.27 20.32 -11.95
C ASP A 201 10.67 20.17 -12.61
N THR A 202 11.31 19.00 -12.47
CA THR A 202 12.64 18.72 -13.02
C THR A 202 12.59 17.99 -14.37
N PRO A 203 13.56 18.19 -15.28
CA PRO A 203 13.64 17.49 -16.57
C PRO A 203 13.65 15.95 -16.45
N GLU A 204 14.15 15.43 -15.33
CA GLU A 204 14.25 14.00 -15.04
C GLU A 204 12.91 13.33 -14.66
N ALA A 205 11.92 14.08 -14.17
CA ALA A 205 10.69 13.48 -13.63
C ALA A 205 9.37 14.14 -14.10
N ALA A 206 9.39 15.34 -14.68
CA ALA A 206 8.16 16.08 -15.00
C ALA A 206 7.18 15.34 -15.93
N ASP A 207 7.68 14.74 -17.01
CA ASP A 207 6.86 13.95 -17.94
C ASP A 207 6.28 12.70 -17.25
N ALA A 208 7.10 12.00 -16.46
CA ALA A 208 6.68 10.82 -15.74
C ALA A 208 5.64 11.13 -14.66
N VAL A 209 5.82 12.20 -13.89
CA VAL A 209 4.85 12.65 -12.88
C VAL A 209 3.53 13.06 -13.53
N ALA A 210 3.55 13.81 -14.63
CA ALA A 210 2.34 14.17 -15.37
C ALA A 210 1.58 12.93 -15.87
N ARG A 211 2.29 12.01 -16.55
CA ARG A 211 1.71 10.74 -17.03
C ARG A 211 1.16 9.85 -15.91
N GLY A 212 1.77 9.88 -14.73
CA GLY A 212 1.29 9.15 -13.55
C GLY A 212 0.00 9.73 -12.97
N VAL A 213 -0.12 11.06 -12.92
CA VAL A 213 -1.37 11.72 -12.49
C VAL A 213 -2.49 11.47 -13.51
N ASP A 214 -2.18 11.52 -14.81
CA ASP A 214 -3.15 11.19 -15.87
C ASP A 214 -3.58 9.71 -15.82
N TYR A 215 -2.65 8.78 -15.54
CA TYR A 215 -2.98 7.37 -15.30
C TYR A 215 -3.93 7.21 -14.10
N LEU A 216 -3.66 7.86 -12.96
CA LEU A 216 -4.53 7.75 -11.79
C LEU A 216 -5.92 8.34 -12.06
N ALA A 217 -6.01 9.48 -12.74
CA ALA A 217 -7.31 10.05 -13.14
C ALA A 217 -8.10 9.09 -14.06
N ALA A 218 -7.42 8.41 -14.99
CA ALA A 218 -8.04 7.43 -15.88
C ALA A 218 -8.42 6.10 -15.18
N ALA A 219 -7.78 5.76 -14.05
CA ALA A 219 -8.00 4.53 -13.30
C ALA A 219 -9.10 4.64 -12.21
N GLN A 220 -9.66 5.83 -11.97
CA GLN A 220 -10.74 6.03 -11.00
C GLN A 220 -12.06 5.39 -11.48
N LEU A 221 -12.74 4.68 -10.58
CA LEU A 221 -14.01 4.01 -10.86
C LEU A 221 -15.22 4.95 -10.73
N GLU A 222 -16.39 4.56 -11.25
CA GLU A 222 -17.64 5.33 -11.13
C GLU A 222 -18.11 5.53 -9.67
N SER A 223 -17.61 4.71 -8.73
CA SER A 223 -17.78 4.87 -7.28
C SER A 223 -16.91 5.97 -6.67
N GLY A 224 -15.95 6.52 -7.42
CA GLY A 224 -14.90 7.42 -6.92
C GLY A 224 -13.70 6.69 -6.31
N ALA A 225 -13.80 5.38 -6.09
CA ALA A 225 -12.77 4.52 -5.51
C ALA A 225 -11.78 3.96 -6.55
N TYR A 226 -10.74 3.28 -6.06
CA TYR A 226 -9.73 2.57 -6.85
C TYR A 226 -9.77 1.06 -6.63
N ARG A 227 -9.15 0.33 -7.57
CA ARG A 227 -9.02 -1.13 -7.56
C ARG A 227 -7.58 -1.54 -7.79
N SER A 228 -7.01 -2.23 -6.81
CA SER A 228 -5.64 -2.76 -6.78
C SER A 228 -5.70 -4.29 -6.68
N PHE A 229 -4.80 -4.99 -7.34
CA PHE A 229 -4.74 -6.47 -7.46
C PHE A 229 -6.06 -7.21 -7.82
N GLY A 230 -7.10 -6.49 -8.23
CA GLY A 230 -8.43 -7.01 -8.58
C GLY A 230 -9.56 -6.59 -7.64
N THR A 231 -9.27 -6.13 -6.42
CA THR A 231 -10.26 -5.72 -5.41
C THR A 231 -10.36 -4.20 -5.28
N GLU A 232 -11.60 -3.69 -5.26
CA GLU A 232 -11.91 -2.28 -5.06
C GLU A 232 -12.02 -1.98 -3.58
N ASN A 233 -11.25 -1.01 -3.11
CA ASN A 233 -10.92 -0.85 -1.70
C ASN A 233 -10.61 0.62 -1.30
N PRO A 234 -10.68 0.99 -0.01
CA PRO A 234 -10.35 2.33 0.45
C PRO A 234 -8.84 2.57 0.58
N GLU A 235 -8.01 1.54 0.81
CA GLU A 235 -6.56 1.66 0.91
C GLU A 235 -5.94 2.33 -0.33
N SER A 236 -6.21 1.81 -1.53
CA SER A 236 -5.76 2.35 -2.81
C SER A 236 -6.25 3.78 -3.06
N THR A 237 -7.50 4.04 -2.70
CA THR A 237 -8.11 5.37 -2.82
C THR A 237 -7.42 6.38 -1.89
N ALA A 238 -6.98 5.93 -0.71
CA ALA A 238 -6.18 6.72 0.21
C ALA A 238 -4.72 6.91 -0.27
N GLN A 239 -4.09 5.92 -0.91
CA GLN A 239 -2.76 6.12 -1.51
C GLN A 239 -2.77 7.19 -2.60
N VAL A 240 -3.77 7.15 -3.49
CA VAL A 240 -3.97 8.19 -4.51
C VAL A 240 -4.15 9.56 -3.86
N TRP A 241 -4.96 9.67 -2.82
CA TRP A 241 -5.15 10.91 -2.07
C TRP A 241 -3.83 11.46 -1.50
N ILE A 242 -2.99 10.62 -0.89
CA ILE A 242 -1.67 11.03 -0.36
C ILE A 242 -0.76 11.51 -1.50
N ALA A 243 -0.81 10.86 -2.67
CA ALA A 243 -0.06 11.28 -3.86
C ALA A 243 -0.50 12.64 -4.40
N LEU A 244 -1.81 12.94 -4.43
CA LEU A 244 -2.32 14.24 -4.82
C LEU A 244 -1.85 15.34 -3.86
N CYS A 245 -1.99 15.13 -2.55
CA CYS A 245 -1.50 16.07 -1.54
C CYS A 245 0.01 16.32 -1.65
N ALA A 246 0.81 15.28 -1.89
CA ALA A 246 2.26 15.41 -2.08
C ALA A 246 2.62 16.25 -3.33
N LEU A 247 1.78 16.25 -4.35
CA LEU A 247 1.94 17.00 -5.60
C LEU A 247 1.32 18.40 -5.59
N ASP A 248 0.84 18.88 -4.43
CA ASP A 248 0.06 20.12 -4.29
C ASP A 248 -1.25 20.15 -5.12
N ILE A 249 -1.86 18.98 -5.36
CA ILE A 249 -3.15 18.79 -6.05
C ILE A 249 -4.26 18.63 -4.99
N ASP A 250 -5.43 19.25 -5.21
CA ASP A 250 -6.55 19.21 -4.26
C ASP A 250 -7.37 17.90 -4.38
N PRO A 251 -7.32 16.99 -3.39
CA PRO A 251 -7.98 15.68 -3.47
C PRO A 251 -9.51 15.74 -3.32
N LEU A 252 -10.06 16.88 -2.88
CA LEU A 252 -11.52 17.07 -2.75
C LEU A 252 -12.15 17.66 -4.02
N PHE A 253 -11.40 18.44 -4.80
CA PHE A 253 -11.96 19.35 -5.79
C PHE A 253 -11.27 19.39 -7.16
N ASP A 254 -10.16 18.67 -7.39
CA ASP A 254 -9.59 18.57 -8.73
C ASP A 254 -10.53 17.77 -9.66
N GLU A 255 -11.03 18.42 -10.72
CA GLU A 255 -12.04 17.86 -11.63
C GLU A 255 -11.62 16.55 -12.32
N ARG A 256 -10.32 16.23 -12.36
CA ARG A 256 -9.79 14.96 -12.89
C ARG A 256 -10.07 13.75 -11.99
N PHE A 257 -10.41 13.98 -10.72
CA PHE A 257 -10.63 12.96 -9.69
C PHE A 257 -12.08 12.94 -9.17
N ILE A 258 -13.02 13.42 -10.00
CA ILE A 258 -14.47 13.44 -9.75
C ILE A 258 -15.19 12.62 -10.83
N GLN A 259 -15.09 11.29 -10.75
CA GLN A 259 -15.66 10.38 -11.74
C GLN A 259 -17.17 10.21 -11.54
N ASN A 260 -17.97 10.47 -12.58
CA ASN A 260 -19.45 10.41 -12.56
C ASN A 260 -20.15 11.25 -11.47
N GLY A 261 -19.44 12.23 -10.88
CA GLY A 261 -19.92 13.02 -9.73
C GLY A 261 -19.55 12.43 -8.36
N SER A 262 -18.83 11.32 -8.31
CA SER A 262 -18.26 10.70 -7.10
C SER A 262 -16.84 11.21 -6.86
N THR A 263 -16.52 11.69 -5.66
CA THR A 263 -15.16 12.08 -5.27
C THR A 263 -14.36 10.88 -4.73
N LEU A 264 -13.04 11.07 -4.53
CA LEU A 264 -12.21 10.14 -3.74
C LEU A 264 -12.82 9.85 -2.35
N LEU A 265 -13.49 10.84 -1.74
CA LEU A 265 -14.10 10.69 -0.42
C LEU A 265 -15.39 9.88 -0.47
N ASP A 266 -16.27 10.12 -1.45
CA ASP A 266 -17.44 9.24 -1.66
C ASP A 266 -16.99 7.78 -1.88
N GLY A 267 -15.89 7.59 -2.64
CA GLY A 267 -15.25 6.29 -2.88
C GLY A 267 -14.67 5.60 -1.64
N ILE A 268 -14.14 6.33 -0.66
CA ILE A 268 -13.72 5.74 0.64
C ILE A 268 -14.92 5.50 1.55
N MET A 269 -15.91 6.39 1.54
CA MET A 269 -17.02 6.37 2.49
C MET A 269 -17.99 5.19 2.28
N GLN A 270 -18.03 4.56 1.09
CA GLN A 270 -18.78 3.31 0.87
C GLN A 270 -18.27 2.12 1.72
N PHE A 271 -17.05 2.19 2.25
CA PHE A 271 -16.42 1.15 3.08
C PHE A 271 -16.56 1.38 4.59
N ARG A 272 -17.17 2.50 5.01
CA ARG A 272 -17.28 2.88 6.43
C ARG A 272 -18.28 1.99 7.16
N LEU A 273 -17.82 1.27 8.18
CA LEU A 273 -18.63 0.40 9.03
C LEU A 273 -19.26 1.16 10.21
N SER A 274 -18.47 2.03 10.84
CA SER A 274 -18.87 2.87 11.97
C SER A 274 -17.86 4.03 12.15
N PRO A 275 -17.99 4.93 13.15
CA PRO A 275 -16.98 5.95 13.40
C PRO A 275 -15.57 5.36 13.58
N GLY A 276 -14.60 5.89 12.83
CA GLY A 276 -13.21 5.42 12.82
C GLY A 276 -12.97 4.00 12.24
N CYS A 277 -14.00 3.30 11.74
CA CYS A 277 -13.91 1.89 11.36
C CYS A 277 -14.30 1.68 9.88
N TYR A 278 -13.43 1.03 9.11
CA TYR A 278 -13.58 0.81 7.67
C TYR A 278 -13.31 -0.65 7.33
N ALA A 279 -13.93 -1.17 6.27
CA ALA A 279 -13.64 -2.49 5.71
C ALA A 279 -12.70 -2.39 4.50
N HIS A 280 -11.98 -3.47 4.19
CA HIS A 280 -11.21 -3.55 2.94
C HIS A 280 -12.14 -3.69 1.71
N GLU A 281 -13.15 -4.57 1.80
CA GLU A 281 -14.20 -4.73 0.79
C GLU A 281 -15.55 -4.23 1.30
N ALA A 282 -16.42 -3.74 0.41
CA ALA A 282 -17.71 -3.19 0.77
C ALA A 282 -18.64 -4.25 1.40
N GLY A 283 -18.93 -4.10 2.70
CA GLY A 283 -19.69 -5.08 3.49
C GLY A 283 -18.83 -6.18 4.14
N GLY A 284 -17.50 -6.08 4.06
CA GLY A 284 -16.56 -6.94 4.76
C GLY A 284 -16.41 -6.65 6.26
N ALA A 285 -15.43 -7.30 6.89
CA ALA A 285 -15.03 -7.05 8.27
C ALA A 285 -14.13 -5.80 8.42
N GLU A 286 -13.92 -5.35 9.65
CA GLU A 286 -13.06 -4.20 9.97
C GLU A 286 -11.59 -4.46 9.57
N SER A 287 -11.02 -3.53 8.79
CA SER A 287 -9.61 -3.50 8.37
C SER A 287 -8.89 -2.35 9.07
N SER A 288 -7.93 -2.68 9.93
CA SER A 288 -7.03 -1.67 10.52
C SER A 288 -6.10 -1.04 9.47
N LEU A 289 -5.82 -1.74 8.36
CA LEU A 289 -5.10 -1.22 7.21
C LEU A 289 -5.90 -0.10 6.51
N ALA A 290 -7.20 -0.32 6.26
CA ALA A 290 -8.10 0.66 5.66
C ALA A 290 -8.20 1.94 6.50
N ALA A 291 -8.46 1.79 7.81
CA ALA A 291 -8.54 2.90 8.73
C ALA A 291 -7.22 3.69 8.80
N ARG A 292 -6.09 3.00 8.94
CA ARG A 292 -4.76 3.62 9.02
C ARG A 292 -4.35 4.35 7.74
N GLN A 293 -4.55 3.75 6.56
CA GLN A 293 -4.23 4.44 5.30
C GLN A 293 -5.14 5.64 5.05
N PHE A 294 -6.42 5.56 5.42
CA PHE A 294 -7.29 6.74 5.34
C PHE A 294 -6.86 7.85 6.33
N PHE A 295 -6.44 7.50 7.54
CA PHE A 295 -5.85 8.47 8.49
C PHE A 295 -4.56 9.14 7.97
N GLN A 296 -3.74 8.40 7.21
CA GLN A 296 -2.59 8.96 6.47
C GLN A 296 -3.05 9.97 5.39
N ALA A 297 -4.06 9.63 4.59
CA ALA A 297 -4.63 10.52 3.57
C ALA A 297 -5.25 11.81 4.16
N LEU A 298 -6.00 11.69 5.24
CA LEU A 298 -6.60 12.84 5.94
C LEU A 298 -5.54 13.74 6.59
N THR A 299 -4.46 13.15 7.12
CA THR A 299 -3.32 13.93 7.62
C THR A 299 -2.56 14.63 6.49
N ALA A 300 -2.44 13.99 5.31
CA ALA A 300 -1.87 14.63 4.13
C ALA A 300 -2.75 15.80 3.60
N GLU A 301 -4.09 15.70 3.70
CA GLU A 301 -5.02 16.81 3.43
C GLU A 301 -4.76 17.98 4.39
N GLU A 302 -4.70 17.69 5.70
CA GLU A 302 -4.44 18.68 6.75
C GLU A 302 -3.07 19.38 6.56
N MET A 303 -2.06 18.66 6.04
CA MET A 303 -0.77 19.23 5.64
C MET A 303 -0.88 20.13 4.40
N LEU A 304 -1.58 19.68 3.35
CA LEU A 304 -1.82 20.46 2.13
C LEU A 304 -2.51 21.79 2.45
N ARG A 305 -3.57 21.78 3.28
CA ARG A 305 -4.27 23.00 3.71
C ARG A 305 -3.42 23.97 4.54
N ARG A 306 -2.34 23.47 5.17
CA ARG A 306 -1.36 24.29 5.90
C ARG A 306 -0.20 24.77 5.02
N GLY A 307 0.00 24.17 3.83
CA GLY A 307 1.20 24.39 3.02
C GLY A 307 2.44 23.68 3.56
N ASN A 308 2.25 22.58 4.32
CA ASN A 308 3.34 21.85 4.99
C ASN A 308 4.05 20.81 4.10
N GLY A 309 3.66 20.65 2.83
CA GLY A 309 4.27 19.70 1.90
C GLY A 309 3.78 18.25 2.08
N SER A 310 4.63 17.29 1.71
CA SER A 310 4.29 15.86 1.64
C SER A 310 4.38 15.15 2.99
N LEU A 311 3.41 14.24 3.25
CA LEU A 311 3.37 13.35 4.42
C LEU A 311 4.70 12.61 4.67
N MET A 312 5.43 12.28 3.61
CA MET A 312 6.67 11.50 3.63
C MET A 312 7.95 12.36 3.68
N LEU A 313 7.82 13.65 4.04
CA LEU A 313 8.91 14.61 4.17
C LEU A 313 8.80 15.32 5.53
N PHE A 314 9.73 15.04 6.45
CA PHE A 314 9.54 15.34 7.87
C PHE A 314 10.33 16.56 8.37
N HIS A 315 11.54 16.80 7.86
CA HIS A 315 12.51 17.72 8.49
C HIS A 315 13.20 18.73 7.56
N GLY A 316 12.56 19.10 6.45
CA GLY A 316 13.04 20.16 5.56
C GLY A 316 12.48 20.05 4.15
N ALA A 317 13.07 20.81 3.22
CA ALA A 317 12.88 20.58 1.79
C ALA A 317 13.81 19.45 1.32
N ALA A 318 13.36 18.64 0.36
CA ALA A 318 14.20 17.61 -0.23
C ALA A 318 15.43 18.22 -0.94
N PRO A 319 16.58 17.53 -0.98
CA PRO A 319 17.76 18.04 -1.69
C PRO A 319 17.49 18.26 -3.19
N ALA A 320 18.02 19.34 -3.74
CA ALA A 320 17.89 19.66 -5.16
C ALA A 320 18.82 18.79 -6.02
N LEU A 321 18.33 18.31 -7.17
CA LEU A 321 19.12 17.49 -8.08
C LEU A 321 20.34 18.26 -8.65
N PRO A 322 21.52 17.62 -8.80
CA PRO A 322 22.69 18.26 -9.39
C PRO A 322 22.45 18.72 -10.82
N GLN A 323 22.51 20.04 -11.05
CA GLN A 323 22.40 20.62 -12.38
C GLN A 323 23.58 20.16 -13.25
N HIS A 324 23.28 19.34 -14.26
CA HIS A 324 24.26 18.72 -15.18
C HIS A 324 25.29 17.79 -14.50
N ALA A 325 24.82 16.73 -13.83
CA ALA A 325 25.58 15.48 -13.89
C ALA A 325 25.52 14.94 -15.33
N ALA A 326 26.67 14.56 -15.89
CA ALA A 326 26.74 13.98 -17.23
C ALA A 326 25.95 12.65 -17.32
N GLN A 327 25.59 12.25 -18.54
CA GLN A 327 25.12 10.89 -18.82
C GLN A 327 26.28 9.91 -18.67
N THR A 328 26.61 9.53 -17.42
CA THR A 328 27.19 8.22 -17.15
C THR A 328 26.11 7.18 -17.39
N ASP A 329 26.41 6.16 -18.20
CA ASP A 329 25.52 5.01 -18.34
C ASP A 329 25.11 4.47 -16.96
N PRO A 330 23.86 4.00 -16.78
CA PRO A 330 23.45 3.40 -15.51
C PRO A 330 24.42 2.26 -15.16
N PRO A 331 24.92 2.18 -13.92
CA PRO A 331 25.78 1.09 -13.51
C PRO A 331 25.08 -0.23 -13.84
N LYS A 332 25.80 -1.17 -14.45
CA LYS A 332 25.34 -2.56 -14.52
C LYS A 332 25.41 -3.16 -13.12
N LEU A 333 24.40 -2.83 -12.30
CA LEU A 333 24.02 -3.62 -11.14
C LEU A 333 23.90 -5.06 -11.64
N GLN A 334 24.67 -5.94 -11.01
CA GLN A 334 24.65 -7.35 -11.38
C GLN A 334 23.29 -7.91 -10.99
N GLN A 335 22.44 -8.15 -12.00
CA GLN A 335 21.43 -9.18 -11.90
C GLN A 335 22.18 -10.48 -11.62
N THR A 336 22.24 -10.89 -10.35
CA THR A 336 22.75 -12.19 -9.97
C THR A 336 21.82 -13.23 -10.55
N GLU A 337 22.24 -13.88 -11.63
CA GLU A 337 21.54 -15.05 -12.18
C GLU A 337 21.29 -16.05 -11.05
N PRO A 338 20.11 -16.70 -10.99
CA PRO A 338 19.84 -17.71 -9.96
C PRO A 338 20.90 -18.81 -10.05
N ALA A 339 21.54 -19.09 -8.91
CA ALA A 339 22.70 -19.99 -8.87
C ALA A 339 22.34 -21.36 -9.45
N ALA A 340 23.03 -21.75 -10.52
CA ALA A 340 22.75 -22.98 -11.24
C ALA A 340 22.83 -24.19 -10.30
N HIS A 341 21.77 -25.00 -10.27
CA HIS A 341 21.73 -26.22 -9.47
C HIS A 341 22.87 -27.16 -9.88
N SER A 342 23.84 -27.38 -8.99
CA SER A 342 24.77 -28.49 -9.14
C SER A 342 24.02 -29.79 -8.89
N GLU A 343 23.86 -30.60 -9.93
CA GLU A 343 23.34 -31.96 -9.81
C GLU A 343 24.24 -32.81 -8.90
N ALA A 344 23.66 -33.81 -8.24
CA ALA A 344 24.37 -34.73 -7.36
C ALA A 344 24.65 -36.05 -8.08
N GLU A 345 25.90 -36.29 -8.47
CA GLU A 345 26.36 -37.62 -8.89
C GLU A 345 27.00 -38.39 -7.72
N GLN A 346 26.84 -39.72 -7.78
CA GLN A 346 27.21 -40.65 -6.72
C GLN A 346 28.57 -41.30 -6.99
N SER A 347 29.30 -41.66 -5.92
CA SER A 347 30.21 -42.80 -5.98
C SER A 347 30.14 -43.63 -4.70
N ALA A 348 30.04 -44.94 -4.88
CA ALA A 348 30.28 -45.94 -3.85
C ALA A 348 31.81 -46.18 -3.69
N ALA A 349 32.34 -47.11 -2.87
CA ALA A 349 31.72 -48.23 -2.14
C ALA A 349 32.59 -48.71 -0.95
N THR A 350 32.03 -49.63 -0.15
CA THR A 350 32.71 -50.63 0.71
C THR A 350 33.57 -50.12 1.90
N ASP A 351 33.72 -50.84 3.03
CA ASP A 351 33.23 -52.18 3.41
C ASP A 351 32.82 -52.25 4.92
N THR A 352 32.45 -53.45 5.38
CA THR A 352 31.80 -53.81 6.66
C THR A 352 32.70 -54.75 7.49
N PRO A 353 32.27 -55.39 8.62
CA PRO A 353 31.38 -54.99 9.74
C PRO A 353 32.03 -55.26 11.13
N GLN A 354 31.35 -54.98 12.26
CA GLN A 354 31.02 -56.01 13.28
C GLN A 354 30.06 -55.58 14.40
N THR A 355 29.55 -56.56 15.17
CA THR A 355 28.21 -56.60 15.79
C THR A 355 28.21 -56.94 17.28
N THR A 356 27.32 -56.32 18.08
CA THR A 356 26.56 -56.89 19.24
C THR A 356 25.27 -56.05 19.41
N ALA A 357 24.02 -56.53 19.60
CA ALA A 357 23.41 -57.60 20.43
C ALA A 357 23.40 -57.26 21.95
N ALA A 358 22.35 -57.48 22.79
CA ALA A 358 20.93 -57.91 22.68
C ALA A 358 20.28 -57.81 24.12
N ALA A 359 18.96 -57.83 24.43
CA ALA A 359 17.67 -57.65 23.71
C ALA A 359 16.47 -57.52 24.71
N SER A 360 15.29 -57.08 24.22
CA SER A 360 13.89 -57.29 24.70
C SER A 360 13.42 -57.10 26.17
N VAL A 361 12.61 -56.04 26.37
CA VAL A 361 11.28 -55.91 27.07
C VAL A 361 10.60 -57.26 27.43
N PRO A 362 9.95 -57.51 28.63
CA PRO A 362 8.77 -56.74 29.13
C PRO A 362 8.45 -56.67 30.65
N GLY A 363 7.41 -55.90 31.03
CA GLY A 363 6.67 -56.01 32.30
C GLY A 363 5.96 -54.73 32.75
N ALA A 364 4.70 -54.79 33.22
CA ALA A 364 3.91 -53.60 33.62
C ALA A 364 3.08 -53.80 34.91
N SER A 365 3.05 -52.77 35.78
CA SER A 365 2.15 -52.60 36.94
C SER A 365 2.37 -51.20 37.56
N GLY A 366 1.41 -50.48 38.17
CA GLY A 366 -0.03 -50.79 38.23
C GLY A 366 -0.81 -50.34 39.49
N THR A 367 -0.63 -49.14 40.06
CA THR A 367 -1.50 -48.65 41.17
C THR A 367 -1.58 -47.12 41.35
N ALA A 368 -2.69 -46.69 41.95
CA ALA A 368 -3.00 -45.38 42.57
C ALA A 368 -3.70 -45.68 43.94
N PRO A 369 -4.38 -44.77 44.70
CA PRO A 369 -4.62 -43.31 44.55
C PRO A 369 -4.55 -42.46 45.87
N GLY A 370 -4.92 -41.16 45.81
CA GLY A 370 -5.81 -40.54 46.81
C GLY A 370 -5.38 -39.25 47.55
N SER A 371 -6.34 -38.30 47.70
CA SER A 371 -6.40 -37.13 48.64
C SER A 371 -5.33 -36.02 48.52
N THR A 372 -5.58 -34.71 48.74
CA THR A 372 -6.80 -33.89 49.00
C THR A 372 -6.50 -32.39 48.70
N ASP A 373 -7.55 -31.59 48.43
CA ASP A 373 -7.81 -30.14 48.70
C ASP A 373 -6.63 -29.12 48.71
N THR A 374 -6.73 -27.86 48.24
CA THR A 374 -7.82 -26.87 48.43
C THR A 374 -7.71 -25.67 47.43
N GLU A 375 -8.74 -24.82 47.37
CA GLU A 375 -8.90 -23.47 46.73
C GLU A 375 -7.63 -22.71 46.25
N THR A 376 -7.63 -21.97 45.13
CA THR A 376 -8.15 -20.57 45.04
C THR A 376 -8.00 -19.97 43.62
N ALA A 377 -8.86 -19.01 43.24
CA ALA A 377 -8.73 -18.03 42.14
C ALA A 377 -8.41 -18.52 40.70
N VAL A 378 -9.46 -18.65 39.88
CA VAL A 378 -9.33 -18.58 38.42
C VAL A 378 -9.37 -17.12 37.98
N SER A 379 -8.23 -16.56 37.58
CA SER A 379 -8.18 -15.42 36.66
C SER A 379 -8.05 -15.98 35.24
N SER A 380 -9.12 -15.89 34.45
CA SER A 380 -9.14 -16.35 33.06
C SER A 380 -9.39 -15.17 32.13
N ALA A 381 -8.32 -14.46 31.79
CA ALA A 381 -8.31 -13.62 30.59
C ALA A 381 -8.52 -14.56 29.38
N VAL A 382 -9.65 -14.43 28.69
CA VAL A 382 -9.95 -15.25 27.52
C VAL A 382 -9.13 -14.73 26.35
N SER A 383 -7.98 -15.36 26.11
CA SER A 383 -7.20 -15.15 24.89
C SER A 383 -7.93 -15.79 23.71
N SER A 384 -8.72 -15.00 23.00
CA SER A 384 -9.18 -15.34 21.65
C SER A 384 -8.04 -15.11 20.66
N HIS A 385 -7.23 -16.15 20.41
CA HIS A 385 -6.38 -16.17 19.22
C HIS A 385 -7.30 -16.19 17.99
N SER A 386 -7.41 -15.07 17.28
CA SER A 386 -7.87 -15.09 15.89
C SER A 386 -6.68 -15.43 15.01
N SER A 387 -6.87 -16.37 14.09
CA SER A 387 -5.81 -16.90 13.23
C SER A 387 -5.98 -16.35 11.82
N ASP A 388 -5.83 -15.03 11.67
CA ASP A 388 -6.06 -14.35 10.40
C ASP A 388 -4.73 -13.99 9.73
N VAL A 389 -4.49 -14.64 8.59
CA VAL A 389 -3.36 -14.37 7.71
C VAL A 389 -3.75 -13.28 6.72
N THR A 390 -3.16 -12.09 6.89
CA THR A 390 -2.55 -11.31 5.79
C THR A 390 -1.79 -10.15 6.39
N VAL A 391 -0.47 -10.30 6.50
CA VAL A 391 0.41 -9.14 6.31
C VAL A 391 0.65 -9.05 4.80
N SER A 392 0.79 -7.82 4.29
CA SER A 392 1.66 -7.50 3.15
C SER A 392 1.46 -8.24 1.81
N GLU A 393 0.37 -8.00 1.06
CA GLU A 393 0.38 -8.35 -0.37
C GLU A 393 1.41 -7.50 -1.15
N ALA A 394 1.48 -6.18 -0.97
CA ALA A 394 2.53 -5.36 -1.61
C ALA A 394 3.92 -5.57 -0.96
N GLU A 395 4.03 -5.41 0.37
CA GLU A 395 5.32 -5.55 1.08
C GLU A 395 5.88 -7.00 1.06
N ALA A 396 5.06 -8.05 0.83
CA ALA A 396 5.52 -9.45 0.74
C ALA A 396 5.31 -10.14 -0.62
N ALA A 397 4.68 -9.53 -1.62
CA ALA A 397 5.08 -9.78 -3.00
C ALA A 397 6.55 -9.35 -3.21
N ALA A 398 6.96 -8.23 -2.60
CA ALA A 398 8.35 -7.81 -2.55
C ALA A 398 9.24 -8.74 -1.70
N SER A 399 8.72 -9.32 -0.62
CA SER A 399 9.49 -10.19 0.30
C SER A 399 9.53 -11.68 -0.06
N ALA A 400 8.52 -12.24 -0.71
CA ALA A 400 8.36 -13.68 -0.96
C ALA A 400 8.66 -14.12 -2.41
N ALA A 401 9.39 -13.30 -3.17
CA ALA A 401 9.71 -13.53 -4.58
C ALA A 401 10.77 -14.63 -4.83
N GLU A 402 10.50 -15.88 -4.41
CA GLU A 402 11.22 -17.05 -4.94
C GLU A 402 10.72 -17.43 -6.33
N VAL A 403 11.63 -17.92 -7.19
CA VAL A 403 11.38 -18.09 -8.63
C VAL A 403 10.60 -19.37 -8.92
N ILE A 404 9.27 -19.28 -8.96
CA ILE A 404 8.41 -20.35 -9.49
C ILE A 404 8.46 -20.37 -11.02
N CYS A 405 9.53 -20.95 -11.57
CA CYS A 405 9.70 -21.12 -13.01
C CYS A 405 8.74 -22.19 -13.56
N THR A 406 7.63 -21.77 -14.19
CA THR A 406 6.73 -22.67 -14.93
C THR A 406 7.05 -22.61 -16.42
N THR A 407 7.52 -23.74 -16.97
CA THR A 407 8.03 -23.83 -18.34
C THR A 407 6.91 -24.02 -19.37
N ALA A 408 6.44 -22.92 -19.96
CA ALA A 408 5.58 -22.94 -21.13
C ALA A 408 6.38 -23.36 -22.40
N PRO A 409 5.88 -24.30 -23.24
CA PRO A 409 6.56 -24.68 -24.47
C PRO A 409 6.41 -23.60 -25.57
N PRO A 410 7.36 -23.50 -26.52
CA PRO A 410 7.41 -22.40 -27.49
C PRO A 410 6.34 -22.50 -28.60
N ALA A 411 5.86 -21.34 -29.06
CA ALA A 411 4.91 -21.22 -30.16
C ALA A 411 5.61 -21.06 -31.52
N ASP A 412 5.19 -21.83 -32.54
CA ASP A 412 5.60 -21.65 -33.94
C ASP A 412 4.58 -20.75 -34.68
N PRO A 413 4.97 -19.59 -35.24
CA PRO A 413 4.06 -18.71 -35.96
C PRO A 413 3.81 -19.15 -37.41
N ARG A 414 2.55 -19.52 -37.76
CA ARG A 414 2.10 -19.58 -39.17
C ARG A 414 0.57 -19.57 -39.39
N SER A 415 0.17 -18.85 -40.43
CA SER A 415 -1.06 -18.97 -41.24
C SER A 415 -2.45 -19.01 -40.57
N SER A 416 -3.07 -17.83 -40.46
CA SER A 416 -4.35 -17.46 -41.11
C SER A 416 -5.55 -18.45 -41.21
N ALA A 417 -6.68 -17.98 -40.67
CA ALA A 417 -8.04 -18.03 -41.23
C ALA A 417 -8.98 -19.26 -41.01
N GLU A 418 -10.28 -18.92 -40.97
CA GLU A 418 -11.50 -19.74 -41.06
C GLU A 418 -12.07 -20.52 -39.84
N LYS A 419 -13.40 -20.36 -39.68
CA LYS A 419 -14.43 -21.33 -39.18
C LYS A 419 -14.51 -21.70 -37.68
N TYR A 420 -15.48 -21.07 -37.00
CA TYR A 420 -16.41 -21.78 -36.09
C TYR A 420 -17.14 -22.90 -36.88
N PRO A 421 -17.46 -24.08 -36.30
CA PRO A 421 -18.38 -24.28 -35.16
C PRO A 421 -17.71 -25.03 -33.96
N TYR A 422 -18.30 -25.16 -32.76
CA TYR A 422 -19.59 -25.80 -32.42
C TYR A 422 -20.17 -25.33 -31.07
N ARG A 423 -21.46 -25.61 -30.83
CA ARG A 423 -22.12 -25.54 -29.51
C ARG A 423 -22.37 -26.95 -28.94
N VAL A 424 -22.09 -27.16 -27.66
CA VAL A 424 -22.74 -28.15 -26.75
C VAL A 424 -22.66 -27.59 -25.30
N PRO A 425 -23.47 -28.08 -24.34
CA PRO A 425 -24.11 -27.17 -23.37
C PRO A 425 -23.51 -27.15 -21.96
N LEU A 426 -23.84 -26.08 -21.22
CA LEU A 426 -23.76 -26.05 -19.75
C LEU A 426 -24.57 -27.21 -19.16
N THR A 427 -24.00 -27.90 -18.18
CA THR A 427 -24.74 -28.74 -17.23
C THR A 427 -24.40 -28.26 -15.83
N VAL A 428 -25.36 -27.65 -15.14
CA VAL A 428 -25.19 -27.20 -13.76
C VAL A 428 -25.44 -28.39 -12.83
N ALA A 429 -24.50 -28.65 -11.90
CA ALA A 429 -24.67 -29.63 -10.84
C ALA A 429 -24.50 -28.92 -9.48
N VAL A 430 -25.59 -28.73 -8.76
CA VAL A 430 -25.60 -28.23 -7.38
C VAL A 430 -25.57 -29.42 -6.43
N TRP A 431 -24.54 -29.47 -5.57
CA TRP A 431 -24.53 -30.19 -4.30
C TRP A 431 -23.91 -29.22 -3.28
N ALA A 432 -24.60 -28.76 -2.23
CA ALA A 432 -25.40 -29.44 -1.17
C ALA A 432 -24.54 -29.74 0.06
#